data_AF-A0A2E0KNW7-F1
#
_entry.id   AF-A0A2E0KNW7-F1
#
_cell.length_a   1.000
_cell.length_b   1.000
_cell.length_c   1.000
_cell.angle_alpha   90.00
_cell.angle_beta   90.00
_cell.angle_gamma   90.00
#
_symmetry.space_group_name_H-M   'P 1'
#
loop_
_entity.id
_entity.type
_entity.pdbx_description
1 polymer ?
#
loop_
_entity_poly.entity_id
_entity_poly.type
_entity_poly.pdbx_seq_one_letter_code
_entity_poly.pdbx_strand_id
1 'polypeptide(L)'
;MKKLFLLLCILGIVLPYYHLINFLILNEGSMEGFFSDIFSTHPMGMISMDLTVAATTFLIFLIYKAVKDKLNITKYVISMFLVGFSLALPLYLYDNYEKI
;
A
#
# COMPACT_ATOMS: atom_id res chain seq x y z
N MET A 1 -19.94 -6.30 2.00
CA MET A 1 -18.55 -5.92 2.35
C MET A 1 -17.52 -6.33 1.31
N LYS A 2 -17.49 -7.57 0.81
CA LYS A 2 -16.54 -7.98 -0.26
C LYS A 2 -16.53 -7.04 -1.49
N LYS A 3 -17.70 -6.64 -2.01
CA LYS A 3 -17.80 -5.67 -3.12
C LYS A 3 -17.15 -4.31 -2.81
N LEU A 4 -17.25 -3.84 -1.57
CA LEU A 4 -16.63 -2.59 -1.12
C LEU A 4 -15.10 -2.74 -1.07
N PHE A 5 -14.58 -3.85 -0.52
CA PHE A 5 -13.14 -4.09 -0.51
C PHE A 5 -12.57 -4.27 -1.92
N LEU A 6 -13.33 -4.86 -2.84
CA LEU A 6 -12.94 -4.92 -4.25
C LEU A 6 -12.84 -3.52 -4.88
N LEU A 7 -13.82 -2.65 -4.62
CA LEU A 7 -13.76 -1.25 -5.05
C LEU A 7 -12.54 -0.54 -4.46
N LEU A 8 -12.26 -0.75 -3.17
CA LEU A 8 -11.09 -0.19 -2.50
C LEU A 8 -9.77 -0.75 -3.06
N CYS A 9 -9.73 -2.00 -3.53
CA CYS A 9 -8.56 -2.54 -4.24
C CYS A 9 -8.31 -1.79 -5.55
N ILE A 10 -9.37 -1.52 -6.32
CA ILE A 10 -9.27 -0.76 -7.57
C ILE A 10 -8.78 0.65 -7.28
N LEU A 11 -9.39 1.35 -6.31
CA LEU A 11 -8.96 2.69 -5.91
C LEU A 11 -7.52 2.70 -5.37
N GLY A 12 -7.15 1.67 -4.62
CA GLY A 12 -5.81 1.49 -4.06
C GLY A 12 -4.72 1.30 -5.10
N ILE A 13 -5.06 0.94 -6.34
CA ILE A 13 -4.16 0.90 -7.50
C ILE A 13 -4.25 2.22 -8.29
N VAL A 14 -5.46 2.64 -8.65
CA VAL A 14 -5.67 3.77 -9.56
C VAL A 14 -5.10 5.06 -8.97
N LEU A 15 -5.33 5.35 -7.68
CA LEU A 15 -4.90 6.60 -7.08
C LEU A 15 -3.37 6.72 -6.95
N PRO A 16 -2.63 5.73 -6.41
CA PRO A 16 -1.16 5.84 -6.35
C PRO A 16 -0.51 5.87 -7.74
N TYR A 17 -0.95 5.01 -8.66
CA TYR A 17 -0.37 4.98 -10.00
C TYR A 17 -0.67 6.24 -10.80
N TYR A 18 -1.83 6.87 -10.60
CA TYR A 18 -2.11 8.18 -11.21
C TYR A 18 -1.07 9.23 -10.78
N HIS A 19 -0.77 9.34 -9.49
CA HIS A 19 0.25 10.27 -9.00
C HIS A 19 1.66 9.88 -9.45
N LEU A 20 2.00 8.59 -9.44
CA LEU A 20 3.32 8.11 -9.87
C LEU A 20 3.57 8.37 -11.36
N ILE A 21 2.58 8.10 -12.22
CA ILE A 21 2.68 8.35 -13.66
C ILE A 21 2.84 9.84 -13.94
N ASN A 22 2.06 10.71 -13.29
CA ASN A 22 2.22 12.15 -13.45
C ASN A 22 3.60 12.63 -12.99
N PHE A 23 4.10 12.11 -11.87
CA PHE A 23 5.46 12.40 -11.40
C PHE A 23 6.50 11.98 -12.46
N LEU A 24 6.40 10.78 -13.01
CA LEU A 24 7.32 10.31 -14.05
C LEU A 24 7.23 11.15 -15.33
N ILE A 25 6.04 11.57 -15.75
CA ILE A 25 5.88 12.45 -16.92
C ILE A 25 6.58 13.79 -16.69
N LEU A 26 6.46 14.36 -15.49
CA LEU A 26 7.07 15.64 -15.14
C LEU A 26 8.59 15.55 -14.97
N ASN A 27 9.12 14.39 -14.60
CA ASN A 27 10.54 14.15 -14.37
C ASN A 27 11.21 13.36 -15.51
N GLU A 28 10.65 13.39 -16.72
CA GLU A 28 11.21 12.72 -17.92
C GLU A 28 11.46 11.20 -17.73
N GLY A 29 10.66 10.55 -16.89
CA GLY A 29 10.79 9.14 -16.53
C GLY A 29 11.80 8.86 -15.41
N SER A 30 12.42 9.90 -14.83
CA SER A 30 13.33 9.78 -13.70
C SER A 30 12.60 9.65 -12.37
N MET A 31 13.16 8.84 -11.48
CA MET A 31 12.77 8.77 -10.07
C MET A 31 13.55 9.75 -9.18
N GLU A 32 14.43 10.55 -9.78
CA GLU A 32 15.18 11.58 -9.07
C GLU A 32 14.22 12.58 -8.41
N GLY A 33 14.50 12.94 -7.16
CA GLY A 33 13.64 13.86 -6.40
C GLY A 33 12.42 13.22 -5.73
N PHE A 34 12.02 11.99 -6.07
CA PHE A 34 10.78 11.37 -5.54
C PHE A 34 10.70 11.39 -4.00
N PHE A 35 11.73 10.90 -3.32
CA PHE A 35 11.77 10.92 -1.86
C PHE A 35 11.94 12.33 -1.29
N SER A 36 12.66 13.21 -1.98
CA SER A 36 12.82 14.61 -1.56
C SER A 36 11.47 15.32 -1.55
N ASP A 37 10.65 15.10 -2.57
CA ASP A 37 9.33 15.74 -2.71
C ASP A 37 8.34 15.25 -1.67
N ILE A 38 8.33 13.94 -1.38
CA ILE A 38 7.48 13.33 -0.35
C ILE A 38 7.79 13.89 1.05
N PHE A 39 9.02 14.33 1.30
CA PHE A 39 9.45 14.92 2.57
C PHE A 39 9.73 16.44 2.48
N SER A 40 9.30 17.10 1.40
CA SER A 40 9.63 18.51 1.16
C SER A 40 8.93 19.49 2.10
N THR A 41 7.84 19.09 2.75
CA THR A 41 7.14 19.90 3.75
C THR A 41 6.75 19.08 4.97
N HIS A 42 6.61 19.73 6.14
CA HIS A 42 6.19 19.07 7.37
C HIS A 42 4.85 18.31 7.24
N PRO A 43 3.78 18.85 6.60
CA PRO A 43 2.54 18.10 6.41
C PRO A 43 2.71 16.84 5.57
N MET A 44 3.47 16.91 4.46
CA MET A 44 3.72 15.74 3.62
C MET A 44 4.56 14.68 4.34
N GLY A 45 5.58 15.12 5.09
CA GLY A 45 6.37 14.23 5.95
C GLY A 45 5.51 13.55 7.02
N MET A 46 4.59 14.27 7.66
CA MET A 46 3.66 13.69 8.65
C MET A 46 2.82 12.57 8.03
N ILE A 47 2.19 12.81 6.87
CA ILE A 47 1.37 11.81 6.17
C ILE A 47 2.21 10.60 5.76
N SER A 48 3.42 10.84 5.26
CA SER A 48 4.34 9.79 4.82
C SER A 48 4.80 8.91 5.98
N MET A 49 5.08 9.51 7.14
CA MET A 49 5.44 8.77 8.34
C MET A 49 4.26 7.99 8.92
N ASP A 50 3.06 8.57 8.95
CA ASP A 50 1.84 7.88 9.39
C ASP A 50 1.57 6.64 8.52
N LEU A 51 1.65 6.80 7.19
CA LEU A 51 1.51 5.69 6.24
C LEU A 51 2.63 4.63 6.43
N THR A 52 3.86 5.06 6.66
CA THR A 52 5.01 4.15 6.86
C THR A 52 4.83 3.30 8.11
N VAL A 53 4.38 3.90 9.22
CA VAL A 53 4.08 3.18 10.46
C VAL A 53 2.94 2.19 10.22
N ALA A 54 1.84 2.61 9.60
CA ALA A 54 0.71 1.74 9.30
C ALA A 54 1.09 0.55 8.40
N ALA A 55 1.87 0.80 7.34
CA ALA A 55 2.36 -0.24 6.43
C ALA A 55 3.26 -1.25 7.15
N THR A 56 4.16 -0.76 8.01
CA THR A 56 5.07 -1.60 8.81
C THR A 56 4.30 -2.45 9.82
N THR A 57 3.34 -1.87 10.54
CA THR A 57 2.48 -2.59 11.46
C THR A 57 1.72 -3.71 10.75
N PHE A 58 1.17 -3.41 9.57
CA PHE A 58 0.46 -4.42 8.79
C PHE A 58 1.38 -5.53 8.27
N LEU A 59 2.62 -5.20 7.87
CA LEU A 59 3.61 -6.21 7.50
C LEU A 59 3.95 -7.15 8.65
N ILE A 60 4.16 -6.62 9.86
CA ILE A 60 4.38 -7.42 11.09
C ILE A 60 3.17 -8.32 11.36
N PHE A 61 1.95 -7.78 11.21
CA PHE A 61 0.72 -8.53 11.36
C PHE A 61 0.60 -9.68 10.35
N LEU A 62 0.93 -9.44 9.07
CA LEU A 62 0.99 -10.49 8.05
C LEU A 62 1.98 -11.59 8.43
N ILE A 63 3.19 -11.23 8.86
CA ILE A 63 4.21 -12.20 9.30
C ILE A 63 3.67 -13.04 10.47
N TYR A 64 3.05 -12.41 11.46
CA TYR A 64 2.42 -13.11 12.58
C TYR A 64 1.35 -14.11 12.11
N LYS A 65 0.47 -13.69 11.18
CA LYS A 65 -0.56 -14.56 10.58
C LYS A 65 0.03 -15.71 9.75
N ALA A 66 1.12 -15.46 9.03
CA ALA A 66 1.82 -16.51 8.29
C ALA A 66 2.35 -17.60 9.21
N VAL A 67 2.94 -17.22 10.36
CA VAL A 67 3.48 -18.17 11.32
C VAL A 67 2.37 -18.91 12.08
N LYS A 68 1.35 -18.19 12.57
CA LYS A 68 0.30 -18.77 13.42
C LYS A 68 -0.72 -19.60 12.64
N ASP A 69 -1.23 -19.05 11.53
CA ASP A 69 -2.36 -19.62 10.80
C ASP A 69 -1.92 -20.32 9.49
N LYS A 70 -0.61 -20.43 9.25
CA LYS A 70 0.00 -20.97 8.01
C LYS A 70 -0.56 -20.31 6.74
N LEU A 71 -0.95 -19.04 6.86
CA LEU A 71 -1.55 -18.28 5.78
C LEU A 71 -0.48 -17.88 4.77
N ASN A 72 -0.74 -18.12 3.48
CA ASN A 72 0.17 -17.68 2.42
C ASN A 72 0.07 -16.16 2.25
N ILE A 73 1.07 -15.44 2.75
CA ILE A 73 1.10 -13.97 2.72
C ILE A 73 1.72 -13.38 1.45
N THR A 74 2.27 -14.21 0.56
CA THR A 74 3.05 -13.76 -0.61
C THR A 74 2.26 -12.78 -1.46
N LYS A 75 0.95 -12.99 -1.66
CA LYS A 75 0.10 -12.08 -2.45
C LYS A 75 0.00 -10.68 -1.84
N TYR A 76 -0.10 -10.57 -0.51
CA TYR A 76 -0.24 -9.27 0.16
C TYR A 76 1.09 -8.54 0.25
N VAL A 77 2.18 -9.29 0.46
CA VAL A 77 3.54 -8.74 0.45
C VAL A 77 3.89 -8.19 -0.94
N ILE A 78 3.62 -8.96 -2.01
CA ILE A 78 3.82 -8.48 -3.38
C ILE A 78 2.99 -7.22 -3.64
N SER A 79 1.73 -7.20 -3.21
CA SER A 79 0.86 -6.03 -3.38
C SER A 79 1.37 -4.81 -2.62
N MET A 80 1.94 -5.01 -1.42
CA MET A 80 2.55 -3.94 -0.62
C MET A 80 3.75 -3.29 -1.31
N PHE A 81 4.60 -4.07 -1.99
CA PHE A 81 5.80 -3.53 -2.64
C PHE A 81 5.54 -3.03 -4.07
N LEU A 82 4.61 -3.64 -4.81
CA LEU A 82 4.29 -3.20 -6.18
C LEU A 82 3.36 -1.99 -6.22
N VAL A 83 2.51 -1.81 -5.22
CA VAL A 83 1.50 -0.75 -5.21
C VAL A 83 1.59 0.07 -3.93
N GLY A 84 1.59 -0.59 -2.78
CA GLY A 84 1.61 0.05 -1.48
C GLY A 84 0.57 -0.52 -0.53
N PHE A 85 0.55 0.06 0.67
CA PHE A 85 -0.42 -0.30 1.72
C PHE A 85 -1.88 -0.12 1.28
N SER A 86 -2.14 0.85 0.39
CA SER A 86 -3.45 1.15 -0.19
C SER A 86 -4.12 -0.03 -0.89
N LEU A 87 -3.36 -0.96 -1.47
CA LEU A 87 -3.89 -2.21 -2.06
C LEU A 87 -3.76 -3.39 -1.10
N ALA A 88 -2.62 -3.50 -0.42
CA ALA A 88 -2.30 -4.67 0.41
C ALA A 88 -3.35 -4.94 1.49
N LEU A 89 -3.84 -3.88 2.17
CA LEU A 89 -4.85 -4.01 3.21
C LEU A 89 -6.24 -4.37 2.65
N PRO A 90 -6.81 -3.64 1.67
CA PRO A 90 -8.09 -4.04 1.08
C PRO A 90 -8.09 -5.44 0.49
N LEU A 91 -6.99 -5.87 -0.14
CA LEU A 91 -6.86 -7.21 -0.69
C LEU A 91 -6.90 -8.28 0.42
N TYR A 92 -6.18 -8.04 1.52
CA TYR A 92 -6.22 -8.92 2.69
C TYR A 92 -7.63 -9.00 3.29
N LEU A 93 -8.30 -7.87 3.44
CA LEU A 93 -9.67 -7.83 3.96
C LEU A 93 -10.64 -8.52 3.01
N TYR A 94 -10.50 -8.35 1.70
CA TYR A 94 -11.32 -9.01 0.70
C TYR A 94 -11.26 -10.54 0.81
N ASP A 95 -10.05 -11.10 0.91
CA ASP A 95 -9.83 -12.55 0.97
C ASP A 95 -10.24 -13.16 2.31
N ASN A 96 -10.04 -12.42 3.41
CA ASN A 96 -10.22 -12.95 4.77
C ASN A 96 -11.51 -12.48 5.44
N TYR A 97 -12.36 -11.70 4.76
CA TYR A 97 -13.57 -11.12 5.35
C TYR A 97 -14.50 -12.14 6.05
N GLU A 98 -14.63 -13.35 5.51
CA GLU A 98 -15.49 -14.40 6.09
C GLU A 98 -14.80 -15.21 7.21
N LYS A 99 -13.50 -14.98 7.42
CA LYS A 99 -12.66 -15.67 8.41
C LYS A 99 -12.26 -14.78 9.59
N ILE A 100 -12.72 -13.53 9.58
CA ILE A 100 -12.54 -12.52 10.64
C ILE A 100 -13.83 -12.48 11.45
#